data_AF-A0AA95H9G6-F1
#
_entry.id   AF-A0AA95H9G6-F1
#
_cell.length_a   1.000
_cell.length_b   1.000
_cell.length_c   1.000
_cell.angle_alpha   90.00
_cell.angle_beta   90.00
_cell.angle_gamma   90.00
#
_symmetry.space_group_name_H-M   'P 1'
#
loop_
_entity.id
_entity.type
_entity.pdbx_description
1 polymer ?
#
loop_
_entity_poly.entity_id
_entity_poly.type
_entity_poly.pdbx_seq_one_letter_code
_entity_poly.pdbx_strand_id
1 'polypeptide(L)'
;MKQANFIPSAYCLLLLSLLPLSGCEQRDSAPPPAPPVEAIAEPVIIPDADKLQPDNSTAIVTSEPETMPTPPEKSNTLKIPKLAQQTLPNNEFSLRFRATGESFYTEINLENGILNYTYFEDTDGRCAQWVKSTPCWQEEDLKTISLALRPEDLDNLYAVIKESGALALKRDTFGGAKAGQRHYTQILEIMLDGKEKTLVYQSFPGASPKPEAFARLETALLEYARDLPH
;
A
#
# COMPACT_ATOMS: atom_id res chain seq x y z
N MET A 1 32.09 -37.62 -18.19
CA MET A 1 31.10 -37.50 -19.28
C MET A 1 30.07 -38.61 -19.11
N LYS A 2 28.86 -38.28 -18.63
CA LYS A 2 27.74 -39.22 -18.51
C LYS A 2 26.54 -38.57 -19.22
N GLN A 3 26.17 -39.14 -20.36
CA GLN A 3 24.92 -38.86 -21.05
C GLN A 3 23.81 -39.68 -20.40
N ALA A 4 22.67 -39.06 -20.12
CA ALA A 4 21.43 -39.77 -19.82
C ALA A 4 20.24 -38.96 -20.39
N ASN A 5 19.85 -39.36 -21.60
CA ASN A 5 18.51 -39.54 -22.15
C ASN A 5 17.39 -38.63 -21.65
N PHE A 6 17.03 -37.68 -22.53
CA PHE A 6 15.80 -36.91 -22.51
C PHE A 6 14.68 -37.71 -23.19
N ILE A 7 13.57 -37.97 -22.49
CA ILE A 7 12.37 -38.59 -23.06
C ILE A 7 11.34 -37.48 -23.27
N PRO A 8 10.91 -37.18 -24.51
CA PRO A 8 9.82 -36.22 -24.73
C PRO A 8 8.48 -36.95 -24.59
N SER A 9 7.70 -36.56 -23.58
CA SER A 9 6.31 -36.98 -23.43
C SER A 9 5.43 -36.23 -24.43
N ALA A 10 5.24 -36.84 -25.60
CA ALA A 10 4.19 -36.48 -26.55
C ALA A 10 2.87 -37.08 -26.06
N TYR A 11 2.02 -36.27 -25.42
CA TYR A 11 0.61 -36.62 -25.24
C TYR A 11 -0.29 -35.39 -25.42
N CYS A 12 -1.29 -35.60 -26.27
CA CYS A 12 -2.56 -34.88 -26.38
C CYS A 12 -2.57 -33.45 -26.95
N LEU A 13 -2.36 -33.42 -28.27
CA LEU A 13 -3.31 -32.78 -29.19
C LEU A 13 -4.76 -33.25 -28.94
N LEU A 14 -5.72 -32.37 -29.25
CA LEU A 14 -7.18 -32.54 -29.35
C LEU A 14 -8.00 -32.20 -28.09
N LEU A 15 -8.51 -30.95 -28.04
CA LEU A 15 -9.91 -30.67 -28.37
C LEU A 15 -10.16 -29.15 -28.40
N LEU A 16 -10.12 -28.59 -29.61
CA LEU A 16 -10.87 -27.39 -29.96
C LEU A 16 -12.36 -27.74 -29.89
N SER A 17 -13.05 -27.26 -28.86
CA SER A 17 -14.51 -27.14 -28.88
C SER A 17 -14.87 -25.67 -29.06
N LEU A 18 -15.38 -25.39 -30.26
CA LEU A 18 -16.07 -24.18 -30.69
C LEU A 18 -17.05 -23.68 -29.63
N LEU A 19 -16.81 -22.47 -29.11
CA LEU A 19 -17.86 -21.66 -28.49
C LEU A 19 -18.45 -20.76 -29.58
N PRO A 20 -19.77 -20.80 -29.82
CA PRO A 20 -20.42 -19.89 -30.74
C PRO A 20 -20.36 -18.47 -30.18
N LEU A 21 -19.88 -17.55 -31.02
CA LEU A 21 -20.06 -16.11 -30.89
C LEU A 21 -21.56 -15.81 -30.84
N SER A 22 -22.11 -15.69 -29.63
CA SER A 22 -23.44 -15.14 -29.43
C SER A 22 -23.39 -13.63 -29.69
N GLY A 23 -24.36 -13.18 -30.47
CA GLY A 23 -24.32 -11.92 -31.20
C GLY A 23 -24.21 -10.66 -30.36
N CYS A 24 -23.48 -9.69 -30.89
CA CYS A 24 -23.62 -8.29 -30.56
C CYS A 24 -25.00 -7.82 -31.00
N GLU A 25 -25.97 -7.85 -30.08
CA GLU A 25 -27.23 -7.14 -30.26
C GLU A 25 -26.93 -5.64 -30.17
N GLN A 26 -26.76 -5.03 -31.35
CA GLN A 26 -26.59 -3.60 -31.51
C GLN A 26 -27.92 -2.92 -31.19
N ARG A 27 -28.11 -2.55 -29.92
CA ARG A 27 -29.20 -1.67 -29.50
C ARG A 27 -28.95 -0.29 -30.08
N ASP A 28 -29.74 0.06 -31.09
CA ASP A 28 -30.05 1.43 -31.47
C ASP A 28 -30.60 2.17 -30.25
N SER A 29 -29.68 2.76 -29.48
CA SER A 29 -30.02 3.68 -28.40
C SER A 29 -30.11 5.06 -29.04
N ALA A 30 -31.31 5.64 -28.98
CA ALA A 30 -31.56 7.01 -29.38
C ALA A 30 -30.50 7.97 -28.78
N PRO A 31 -30.09 9.02 -29.50
CA PRO A 31 -29.13 9.98 -28.98
C PRO A 31 -29.64 10.58 -27.66
N PRO A 32 -28.76 10.77 -26.66
CA PRO A 32 -29.15 11.37 -25.40
C PRO A 32 -29.69 12.78 -25.65
N PRO A 33 -30.72 13.22 -24.90
CA PRO A 33 -31.21 14.58 -24.97
C PRO A 33 -30.08 15.56 -24.66
N ALA A 34 -30.00 16.63 -25.46
CA ALA A 34 -29.03 17.70 -25.26
C ALA A 34 -29.11 18.23 -23.81
N PRO A 35 -27.96 18.53 -23.18
CA PRO A 35 -27.96 19.11 -21.85
C PRO A 35 -28.70 20.46 -21.87
N PRO A 36 -29.46 20.77 -20.80
CA PRO A 36 -30.07 22.09 -20.67
C PRO A 36 -28.98 23.15 -20.68
N VAL A 37 -29.17 24.17 -21.51
CA VAL A 37 -28.33 25.36 -21.58
C VAL A 37 -28.37 26.04 -20.21
N GLU A 38 -27.33 25.83 -19.40
CA GLU A 38 -27.15 26.60 -18.16
C GLU A 38 -26.99 28.07 -18.53
N ALA A 39 -27.92 28.86 -18.02
CA ALA A 39 -27.88 30.31 -18.10
C ALA A 39 -26.58 30.80 -17.48
N ILE A 40 -25.78 31.49 -18.29
CA ILE A 40 -24.61 32.25 -17.88
C ILE A 40 -25.11 33.31 -16.88
N ALA A 41 -24.89 33.06 -15.59
CA ALA A 41 -25.12 34.07 -14.56
C ALA A 41 -24.10 35.20 -14.72
N GLU A 42 -24.62 36.42 -14.78
CA GLU A 42 -23.83 37.65 -14.87
C GLU A 42 -22.84 37.77 -13.69
N PRO A 43 -21.63 38.30 -13.91
CA PRO A 43 -20.68 38.53 -12.84
C PRO A 43 -21.18 39.67 -11.92
N VAL A 44 -21.45 39.32 -10.66
CA VAL A 44 -21.70 40.30 -9.59
C VAL A 44 -20.39 41.01 -9.26
N ILE A 45 -20.34 42.30 -9.57
CA ILE A 45 -19.29 43.23 -9.18
C ILE A 45 -19.43 43.49 -7.67
N ILE A 46 -18.46 43.03 -6.88
CA ILE A 46 -18.32 43.39 -5.46
C ILE A 46 -17.46 44.66 -5.40
N PRO A 47 -17.96 45.80 -4.91
CA PRO A 47 -17.15 47.00 -4.74
C PRO A 47 -16.22 46.89 -3.53
N ASP A 48 -15.08 47.57 -3.65
CA ASP A 48 -14.02 47.83 -2.67
C ASP A 48 -14.37 47.63 -1.19
N ALA A 49 -13.71 46.66 -0.57
CA ALA A 49 -13.51 46.58 0.87
C ALA A 49 -12.09 47.07 1.21
N ASP A 50 -11.89 48.37 1.00
CA ASP A 50 -10.72 49.08 1.51
C ASP A 50 -11.04 49.63 2.93
N LYS A 51 -10.04 49.59 3.81
CA LYS A 51 -10.02 50.06 5.21
C LYS A 51 -10.59 49.14 6.30
N LEU A 52 -9.71 48.32 6.87
CA LEU A 52 -9.70 48.09 8.32
C LEU A 52 -8.30 48.40 8.87
N GLN A 53 -8.22 49.40 9.74
CA GLN A 53 -7.03 49.72 10.53
C GLN A 53 -6.83 48.63 11.61
N PRO A 54 -5.58 48.31 11.99
CA PRO A 54 -5.32 47.47 13.14
C PRO A 54 -5.41 48.30 14.42
N ASP A 55 -6.39 47.98 15.27
CA ASP A 55 -6.43 48.47 16.64
C ASP A 55 -5.37 47.77 17.50
N ASN A 56 -4.76 48.61 18.32
CA ASN A 56 -3.68 48.36 19.24
C ASN A 56 -4.19 47.64 20.51
N SER A 57 -3.27 46.97 21.20
CA SER A 57 -3.37 46.41 22.57
C SER A 57 -4.12 45.09 22.74
N THR A 58 -3.36 44.04 23.09
CA THR A 58 -3.48 43.42 24.42
C THR A 58 -2.16 42.71 24.74
N ALA A 59 -1.48 43.17 25.79
CA ALA A 59 -0.37 42.46 26.40
C ALA A 59 -0.90 41.20 27.07
N ILE A 60 -0.43 40.03 26.64
CA ILE A 60 -0.69 38.76 27.32
C ILE A 60 0.48 38.48 28.25
N VAL A 61 0.12 38.38 29.53
CA VAL A 61 0.94 38.01 30.67
C VAL A 61 1.50 36.61 30.46
N THR A 62 2.82 36.49 30.52
CA THR A 62 3.55 35.23 30.63
C THR A 62 3.26 34.61 32.01
N SER A 63 2.49 33.53 32.03
CA SER A 63 2.41 32.62 33.17
C SER A 63 3.19 31.33 32.88
N GLU A 64 3.98 30.92 33.87
CA GLU A 64 4.82 29.72 33.93
C GLU A 64 4.13 28.44 33.46
N PRO A 65 4.87 27.49 32.85
CA PRO A 65 4.34 26.17 32.54
C PRO A 65 4.34 25.30 33.80
N GLU A 66 3.15 25.08 34.36
CA GLU A 66 2.93 24.00 35.32
C GLU A 66 3.15 22.65 34.61
N THR A 67 4.01 21.84 35.23
CA THR A 67 4.38 20.51 34.79
C THR A 67 3.18 19.58 34.92
N MET A 68 2.53 19.27 33.80
CA MET A 68 1.49 18.25 33.75
C MET A 68 2.09 16.86 34.02
N PRO A 69 1.43 16.02 34.84
CA PRO A 69 1.85 14.64 35.07
C PRO A 69 1.68 13.81 33.80
N THR A 70 2.72 13.05 33.49
CA THR A 70 2.83 12.10 32.38
C THR A 70 1.66 11.10 32.38
N PRO A 71 1.05 10.79 31.21
CA PRO A 71 0.04 9.74 31.09
C PRO A 71 0.63 8.38 31.47
N PRO A 72 -0.13 7.48 32.12
CA PRO A 72 0.33 6.13 32.38
C PRO A 72 0.54 5.38 31.07
N GLU A 73 1.80 5.10 30.78
CA GLU A 73 2.30 4.27 29.70
C GLU A 73 1.74 2.85 29.86
N LYS A 74 0.53 2.61 29.32
CA LYS A 74 0.00 1.26 29.16
C LYS A 74 0.76 0.60 28.02
N SER A 75 1.92 0.04 28.35
CA SER A 75 2.59 -0.95 27.52
C SER A 75 1.65 -2.15 27.38
N ASN A 76 0.95 -2.24 26.24
CA ASN A 76 0.36 -3.48 25.77
C ASN A 76 1.50 -4.41 25.36
N THR A 77 2.18 -4.98 26.35
CA THR A 77 3.14 -6.05 26.13
C THR A 77 2.35 -7.30 25.75
N LEU A 78 1.98 -7.42 24.48
CA LEU A 78 1.56 -8.68 23.89
C LEU A 78 2.68 -9.69 24.18
N LYS A 79 2.35 -10.73 24.94
CA LYS A 79 3.27 -11.81 25.29
C LYS A 79 3.60 -12.58 24.01
N ILE A 80 4.64 -12.15 23.31
CA ILE A 80 5.20 -12.89 22.18
C ILE A 80 5.62 -14.27 22.72
N PRO A 81 5.08 -15.38 22.19
CA PRO A 81 5.46 -16.71 22.63
C PRO A 81 6.97 -16.91 22.47
N LYS A 82 7.61 -17.45 23.51
CA LYS A 82 9.05 -17.74 23.60
C LYS A 82 9.56 -18.74 22.54
N LEU A 83 8.70 -19.19 21.62
CA LEU A 83 9.00 -20.13 20.55
C LEU A 83 9.73 -19.48 19.36
N ALA A 84 9.66 -18.15 19.21
CA ALA A 84 10.30 -17.42 18.10
C ALA A 84 11.81 -17.15 18.31
N GLN A 85 12.42 -17.66 19.38
CA GLN A 85 13.83 -17.41 19.71
C GLN A 85 14.81 -18.48 19.19
N GLN A 86 14.36 -19.42 18.35
CA GLN A 86 15.29 -20.26 17.60
C GLN A 86 15.72 -19.50 16.34
N THR A 87 16.65 -18.58 16.57
CA THR A 87 17.40 -17.80 15.61
C THR A 87 18.00 -18.71 14.53
N LEU A 88 17.46 -18.62 13.31
CA LEU A 88 18.29 -18.78 12.14
C LEU A 88 19.41 -17.73 12.25
N PRO A 89 20.68 -18.14 12.34
CA PRO A 89 21.76 -17.17 12.30
C PRO A 89 21.77 -16.53 10.92
N ASN A 90 21.91 -15.20 10.92
CA ASN A 90 21.87 -14.26 9.80
C ASN A 90 20.48 -13.78 9.35
N ASN A 91 20.38 -12.45 9.30
CA ASN A 91 19.41 -11.59 8.64
C ASN A 91 19.33 -11.86 7.11
N GLU A 92 19.26 -13.11 6.69
CA GLU A 92 19.37 -13.51 5.30
C GLU A 92 18.03 -13.43 4.58
N PHE A 93 16.93 -13.26 5.32
CA PHE A 93 15.58 -13.16 4.77
C PHE A 93 14.74 -12.10 5.49
N SER A 94 14.38 -11.02 4.79
CA SER A 94 13.36 -10.06 5.21
C SER A 94 12.55 -9.54 4.03
N LEU A 95 11.31 -9.14 4.31
CA LEU A 95 10.41 -8.49 3.35
C LEU A 95 9.70 -7.34 4.04
N ARG A 96 9.61 -6.20 3.37
CA ARG A 96 8.77 -5.09 3.82
C ARG A 96 7.97 -4.52 2.67
N PHE A 97 6.66 -4.53 2.80
CA PHE A 97 5.76 -3.84 1.91
C PHE A 97 5.14 -2.65 2.63
N ARG A 98 5.13 -1.47 2.02
CA ARG A 98 4.51 -0.26 2.55
C ARG A 98 3.71 0.46 1.49
N ALA A 99 2.46 0.75 1.79
CA ALA A 99 1.56 1.58 0.99
C ALA A 99 0.91 2.64 1.89
N THR A 100 0.99 3.90 1.48
CA THR A 100 0.45 5.02 2.25
C THR A 100 -0.22 6.04 1.35
N GLY A 101 -1.26 6.68 1.87
CA GLY A 101 -1.98 7.76 1.23
C GLY A 101 -2.69 8.64 2.26
N GLU A 102 -3.53 9.56 1.80
CA GLU A 102 -4.14 10.55 2.69
C GLU A 102 -5.10 9.91 3.69
N SER A 103 -5.76 8.83 3.31
CA SER A 103 -6.78 8.14 4.11
C SER A 103 -6.46 6.68 4.43
N PHE A 104 -5.24 6.23 4.16
CA PHE A 104 -4.86 4.85 4.43
C PHE A 104 -3.38 4.73 4.78
N TYR A 105 -3.09 3.72 5.59
CA TYR A 105 -1.75 3.27 5.91
C TYR A 105 -1.76 1.73 5.94
N THR A 106 -0.77 1.12 5.31
CA THR A 106 -0.54 -0.32 5.36
C THR A 106 0.96 -0.57 5.29
N GLU A 107 1.49 -1.27 6.28
CA GLU A 107 2.85 -1.77 6.30
C GLU A 107 2.84 -3.24 6.73
N ILE A 108 3.48 -4.10 5.95
CA ILE A 108 3.66 -5.52 6.26
C ILE A 108 5.16 -5.76 6.30
N ASN A 109 5.69 -6.10 7.47
CA ASN A 109 7.11 -6.33 7.71
C ASN A 109 7.35 -7.75 8.22
N LEU A 110 8.07 -8.56 7.44
CA LEU A 110 8.56 -9.88 7.83
C LEU A 110 10.04 -9.79 8.15
N GLU A 111 10.38 -10.03 9.41
CA GLU A 111 11.75 -10.06 9.89
C GLU A 111 11.90 -11.14 10.97
N ASN A 112 12.99 -11.92 10.92
CA ASN A 112 13.26 -12.98 11.90
C ASN A 112 12.10 -13.98 12.06
N GLY A 113 11.38 -14.27 10.96
CA GLY A 113 10.22 -15.16 10.96
C GLY A 113 8.94 -14.57 11.57
N ILE A 114 8.96 -13.30 11.97
CA ILE A 114 7.81 -12.60 12.55
C ILE A 114 7.22 -11.66 11.51
N LEU A 115 5.97 -11.89 11.15
CA LEU A 115 5.18 -11.00 10.31
C LEU A 115 4.47 -9.97 11.19
N ASN A 116 4.73 -8.69 10.93
CA ASN A 116 4.05 -7.56 11.54
C ASN A 116 3.18 -6.89 10.47
N TYR A 117 1.90 -6.70 10.77
CA TYR A 117 0.99 -5.94 9.93
C TYR A 117 0.53 -4.69 10.69
N THR A 118 0.98 -3.54 10.22
CA THR A 118 0.61 -2.22 10.74
C THR A 118 -0.36 -1.55 9.77
N TYR A 119 -1.51 -1.11 10.27
CA TYR A 119 -2.56 -0.51 9.44
C TYR A 119 -3.27 0.65 10.15
N PHE A 120 -3.85 1.52 9.35
CA PHE A 120 -4.79 2.55 9.83
C PHE A 120 -6.23 2.11 9.56
N GLU A 121 -7.11 2.34 10.54
CA GLU A 121 -8.55 2.06 10.44
C GLU A 121 -9.35 3.32 10.83
N ASP A 122 -10.10 3.88 9.87
CA ASP A 122 -10.93 5.08 10.09
C ASP A 122 -12.24 4.74 10.80
N THR A 123 -12.16 4.47 12.11
CA THR A 123 -13.33 4.10 12.92
C THR A 123 -14.29 5.27 13.19
N ASP A 124 -13.78 6.50 13.23
CA ASP A 124 -14.55 7.70 13.61
C ASP A 124 -14.93 8.59 12.41
N GLY A 125 -14.63 8.16 11.18
CA GLY A 125 -14.91 8.93 9.96
C GLY A 125 -14.09 10.22 9.83
N ARG A 126 -12.92 10.30 10.47
CA ARG A 126 -12.05 11.48 10.46
C ARG A 126 -11.56 11.79 9.04
N CYS A 127 -11.41 10.76 8.22
CA CYS A 127 -10.91 10.92 6.87
C CYS A 127 -11.97 11.46 5.90
N ALA A 128 -13.24 11.59 6.33
CA ALA A 128 -14.25 12.33 5.56
C ALA A 128 -13.84 13.80 5.32
N GLN A 129 -13.00 14.37 6.19
CA GLN A 129 -12.46 15.73 6.06
C GLN A 129 -10.96 15.76 5.75
N TRP A 130 -10.43 14.75 5.04
CA TRP A 130 -8.99 14.62 4.73
C TRP A 130 -8.37 15.89 4.11
N VAL A 131 -9.14 16.70 3.40
CA VAL A 131 -8.68 17.98 2.82
C VAL A 131 -8.17 18.96 3.88
N LYS A 132 -8.66 18.86 5.13
CA LYS A 132 -8.24 19.73 6.24
C LYS A 132 -7.01 19.19 7.00
N SER A 133 -6.72 17.90 6.87
CA SER A 133 -5.61 17.23 7.54
C SER A 133 -5.16 16.04 6.69
N THR A 134 -4.01 16.21 6.03
CA THR A 134 -3.44 15.21 5.13
C THR A 134 -2.03 14.85 5.60
N PRO A 135 -1.76 13.58 5.98
CA PRO A 135 -2.73 12.49 6.11
C PRO A 135 -3.77 12.74 7.24
N CYS A 136 -4.91 12.08 7.18
CA CYS A 136 -5.95 12.12 8.24
C CYS A 136 -5.65 11.17 9.42
N TRP A 137 -4.49 10.53 9.41
CA TRP A 137 -4.01 9.61 10.42
C TRP A 137 -2.67 10.10 10.97
N GLN A 138 -2.40 9.76 12.22
CA GLN A 138 -1.15 9.97 12.94
C GLN A 138 -0.55 8.63 13.36
N GLU A 139 0.69 8.60 13.83
CA GLU A 139 1.38 7.33 14.16
C GLU A 139 0.69 6.60 15.32
N GLU A 140 0.15 7.34 16.28
CA GLU A 140 -0.63 6.85 17.41
C GLU A 140 -1.97 6.20 17.01
N ASP A 141 -2.45 6.46 15.80
CA ASP A 141 -3.68 5.84 15.26
C ASP A 141 -3.41 4.48 14.62
N LEU A 142 -2.15 4.13 14.40
CA LEU A 142 -1.78 2.90 13.73
C LEU A 142 -1.92 1.71 14.66
N LYS A 143 -2.53 0.65 14.14
CA LYS A 143 -2.67 -0.64 14.83
C LYS A 143 -1.66 -1.62 14.26
N THR A 144 -1.01 -2.37 15.12
CA THR A 144 -0.07 -3.43 14.71
C THR A 144 -0.52 -4.77 15.28
N ILE A 145 -0.60 -5.77 14.41
CA ILE A 145 -0.78 -7.18 14.77
C ILE A 145 0.43 -7.98 14.29
N SER A 146 0.84 -8.97 15.09
CA SER A 146 2.06 -9.74 14.85
C SER A 146 1.82 -11.24 14.98
N LEU A 147 2.45 -12.02 14.10
CA LEU A 147 2.41 -13.48 14.15
C LEU A 147 3.77 -14.05 13.76
N ALA A 148 4.22 -15.06 14.51
CA ALA A 148 5.33 -15.89 14.09
C ALA A 148 4.85 -16.86 12.99
N LEU A 149 5.43 -16.77 11.80
CA LEU A 149 5.10 -17.66 10.70
C LEU A 149 5.66 -19.06 10.96
N ARG A 150 4.97 -20.07 10.44
CA ARG A 150 5.47 -21.44 10.48
C ARG A 150 6.60 -21.61 9.46
N PRO A 151 7.52 -22.57 9.65
CA PRO A 151 8.61 -22.82 8.71
C PRO A 151 8.11 -23.03 7.27
N GLU A 152 6.99 -23.73 7.08
CA GLU A 152 6.44 -24.01 5.75
C GLU A 152 5.95 -22.72 5.05
N ASP A 153 5.41 -21.79 5.81
CA ASP A 153 4.96 -20.49 5.31
C ASP A 153 6.15 -19.60 4.91
N LEU A 154 7.25 -19.68 5.69
CA LEU A 154 8.51 -19.01 5.35
C LEU A 154 9.14 -19.58 4.09
N ASP A 155 9.18 -20.91 3.95
CA ASP A 155 9.67 -21.59 2.73
C ASP A 155 8.85 -21.20 1.50
N ASN A 156 7.52 -21.10 1.65
CA ASN A 156 6.64 -20.64 0.59
C ASN A 156 6.95 -19.19 0.17
N LEU A 157 7.10 -18.26 1.12
CA LEU A 157 7.46 -16.87 0.80
C LEU A 157 8.83 -16.76 0.14
N TYR A 158 9.80 -17.53 0.63
CA TYR A 158 11.13 -17.64 0.04
C TYR A 158 11.06 -18.10 -1.43
N ALA A 159 10.26 -19.14 -1.71
CA ALA A 159 10.03 -19.62 -3.07
C ALA A 159 9.36 -18.55 -3.95
N VAL A 160 8.34 -17.85 -3.45
CA VAL A 160 7.68 -16.76 -4.19
C VAL A 160 8.68 -15.69 -4.62
N ILE A 161 9.61 -15.26 -3.75
CA ILE A 161 10.63 -14.26 -4.13
C ILE A 161 11.54 -14.78 -5.23
N LYS A 162 12.05 -16.00 -5.08
CA LYS A 162 12.95 -16.60 -6.08
C LYS A 162 12.28 -16.76 -7.44
N GLU A 163 11.03 -17.18 -7.45
CA GLU A 163 10.25 -17.39 -8.67
C GLU A 163 9.71 -16.10 -9.28
N SER A 164 9.46 -15.06 -8.47
CA SER A 164 8.91 -13.80 -8.96
C SER A 164 9.84 -13.08 -9.93
N GLY A 165 11.16 -13.29 -9.81
CA GLY A 165 12.16 -12.50 -10.54
C GLY A 165 12.29 -11.06 -10.07
N ALA A 166 11.71 -10.69 -8.91
CA ALA A 166 11.74 -9.33 -8.37
C ALA A 166 13.17 -8.78 -8.19
N LEU A 167 14.08 -9.61 -7.66
CA LEU A 167 15.50 -9.27 -7.51
C LEU A 167 16.23 -9.07 -8.85
N ALA A 168 15.69 -9.59 -9.96
CA ALA A 168 16.27 -9.50 -11.29
C ALA A 168 15.72 -8.30 -12.11
N LEU A 169 14.77 -7.53 -11.55
CA LEU A 169 14.24 -6.35 -12.22
C LEU A 169 15.36 -5.31 -12.43
N LYS A 170 15.48 -4.86 -13.69
CA LYS A 170 16.51 -3.88 -14.12
C LYS A 170 16.25 -2.46 -13.61
N ARG A 171 15.00 -2.14 -13.28
CA ARG A 171 14.58 -0.84 -12.77
C ARG A 171 14.03 -1.02 -11.37
N ASP A 172 14.15 0.03 -10.58
CA ASP A 172 13.69 0.04 -9.19
C ASP A 172 12.39 0.84 -9.04
N THR A 173 12.09 1.74 -9.97
CA THR A 173 10.89 2.58 -9.93
C THR A 173 10.01 2.34 -11.16
N PHE A 174 8.70 2.20 -10.92
CA PHE A 174 7.65 1.90 -11.90
C PHE A 174 6.46 2.85 -11.74
N GLY A 175 5.53 2.82 -12.69
CA GLY A 175 4.38 3.73 -12.75
C GLY A 175 4.64 4.95 -13.63
N GLY A 176 5.79 5.62 -13.45
CA GLY A 176 6.27 6.65 -14.36
C GLY A 176 5.65 8.02 -14.13
N ALA A 177 5.46 8.41 -12.86
CA ALA A 177 4.95 9.72 -12.52
C ALA A 177 5.95 10.81 -12.95
N LYS A 178 5.44 11.89 -13.53
CA LYS A 178 6.27 13.05 -13.88
C LYS A 178 6.60 13.87 -12.62
N ALA A 179 7.62 14.72 -12.72
CA ALA A 179 7.91 15.68 -11.66
C ALA A 179 6.66 16.53 -11.34
N GLY A 180 6.31 16.62 -10.06
CA GLY A 180 5.12 17.35 -9.59
C GLY A 180 3.78 16.63 -9.78
N GLN A 181 3.76 15.45 -10.41
CA GLN A 181 2.53 14.67 -10.56
C GLN A 181 2.18 13.95 -9.26
N ARG A 182 0.95 14.16 -8.76
CA ARG A 182 0.43 13.44 -7.60
C ARG A 182 0.31 11.94 -7.91
N HIS A 183 0.79 11.12 -7.00
CA HIS A 183 0.73 9.66 -7.05
C HIS A 183 0.83 9.07 -5.65
N TYR A 184 0.39 7.82 -5.50
CA TYR A 184 0.58 7.03 -4.29
C TYR A 184 1.78 6.12 -4.46
N THR A 185 2.67 6.14 -3.47
CA THR A 185 3.89 5.33 -3.50
C THR A 185 3.66 4.03 -2.75
N GLN A 186 3.96 2.93 -3.41
CA GLN A 186 4.06 1.61 -2.81
C GLN A 186 5.52 1.17 -2.85
N ILE A 187 6.06 0.72 -1.74
CA ILE A 187 7.46 0.36 -1.59
C ILE A 187 7.53 -1.11 -1.18
N LEU A 188 8.38 -1.87 -1.85
CA LEU A 188 8.70 -3.26 -1.52
C LEU A 188 10.22 -3.38 -1.33
N GLU A 189 10.63 -3.64 -0.10
CA GLU A 189 12.03 -3.89 0.28
C GLU A 189 12.20 -5.40 0.47
N ILE A 190 13.23 -5.96 -0.16
CA ILE A 190 13.51 -7.40 -0.19
C ILE A 190 14.96 -7.60 0.24
N MET A 191 15.18 -8.40 1.28
CA MET A 191 16.49 -8.93 1.63
C MET A 191 16.45 -10.45 1.53
N LEU A 192 17.27 -11.04 0.67
CA LEU A 192 17.30 -12.49 0.44
C LEU A 192 18.71 -12.95 0.08
N ASP A 193 19.26 -13.94 0.80
CA ASP A 193 20.59 -14.52 0.52
C ASP A 193 21.68 -13.45 0.44
N GLY A 194 21.60 -12.43 1.32
CA GLY A 194 22.50 -11.27 1.34
C GLY A 194 22.32 -10.26 0.19
N LYS A 195 21.29 -10.43 -0.67
CA LYS A 195 20.93 -9.46 -1.71
C LYS A 195 19.82 -8.56 -1.20
N GLU A 196 19.98 -7.26 -1.40
CA GLU A 196 18.98 -6.26 -1.08
C GLU A 196 18.41 -5.63 -2.36
N LYS A 197 17.10 -5.39 -2.39
CA LYS A 197 16.42 -4.69 -3.47
C LYS A 197 15.24 -3.89 -2.92
N THR A 198 15.18 -2.61 -3.28
CA THR A 198 14.00 -1.77 -3.08
C THR A 198 13.31 -1.54 -4.41
N LEU A 199 12.02 -1.84 -4.47
CA LEU A 199 11.16 -1.57 -5.61
C LEU A 199 10.11 -0.54 -5.21
N VAL A 200 9.81 0.38 -6.11
CA VAL A 200 8.88 1.49 -5.90
C VAL A 200 7.86 1.49 -7.03
N TYR A 201 6.58 1.46 -6.70
CA TYR A 201 5.48 1.64 -7.65
C TYR A 201 4.75 2.95 -7.37
N GLN A 202 4.63 3.79 -8.40
CA GLN A 202 3.91 5.05 -8.37
C GLN A 202 2.52 4.86 -8.98
N SER A 203 1.51 4.75 -8.13
CA SER A 203 0.12 4.58 -8.56
C SER A 203 -0.55 5.92 -8.82
N PHE A 204 -1.08 6.10 -10.02
CA PHE A 204 -1.90 7.25 -10.43
C PHE A 204 -2.75 6.86 -11.65
N PRO A 205 -3.82 7.60 -11.98
CA PRO A 205 -4.59 7.36 -13.20
C PRO A 205 -3.71 7.43 -14.46
N GLY A 206 -3.61 6.32 -15.20
CA GLY A 206 -2.74 6.21 -16.37
C GLY A 206 -1.28 5.81 -16.08
N ALA A 207 -0.97 5.41 -14.84
CA ALA A 207 0.32 4.82 -14.51
C ALA A 207 0.62 3.60 -15.38
N SER A 208 1.90 3.39 -15.67
CA SER A 208 2.34 2.15 -16.31
C SER A 208 1.97 0.93 -15.44
N PRO A 209 1.75 -0.25 -16.04
CA PRO A 209 1.43 -1.46 -15.28
C PRO A 209 2.48 -1.76 -14.22
N LYS A 210 2.02 -2.20 -13.05
CA LYS A 210 2.88 -2.73 -11.99
C LYS A 210 3.55 -4.01 -12.50
N PRO A 211 4.87 -4.20 -12.30
CA PRO A 211 5.54 -5.44 -12.69
C PRO A 211 4.90 -6.65 -12.00
N GLU A 212 4.71 -7.74 -12.75
CA GLU A 212 4.14 -8.99 -12.21
C GLU A 212 4.90 -9.49 -10.98
N ALA A 213 6.24 -9.41 -11.03
CA ALA A 213 7.12 -9.78 -9.91
C ALA A 213 6.81 -9.00 -8.62
N PHE A 214 6.54 -7.70 -8.74
CA PHE A 214 6.14 -6.86 -7.61
C PHE A 214 4.76 -7.28 -7.11
N ALA A 215 3.78 -7.37 -8.02
CA ALA A 215 2.40 -7.69 -7.67
C ALA A 215 2.25 -9.05 -6.98
N ARG A 216 3.04 -10.05 -7.40
CA ARG A 216 3.04 -11.39 -6.80
C ARG A 216 3.51 -11.37 -5.34
N LEU A 217 4.55 -10.59 -5.03
CA LEU A 217 5.07 -10.46 -3.67
C LEU A 217 4.14 -9.66 -2.76
N GLU A 218 3.59 -8.55 -3.26
CA GLU A 218 2.56 -7.79 -2.57
C GLU A 218 1.34 -8.67 -2.25
N THR A 219 0.85 -9.44 -3.22
CA THR A 219 -0.30 -10.35 -3.04
C THR A 219 0.00 -11.38 -1.95
N ALA A 220 1.15 -12.04 -2.01
CA ALA A 220 1.53 -13.04 -1.01
C ALA A 220 1.58 -12.43 0.41
N LEU A 221 2.20 -11.25 0.57
CA LEU A 221 2.26 -10.57 1.87
C LEU A 221 0.88 -10.18 2.38
N LEU A 222 0.01 -9.66 1.51
CA LEU A 222 -1.37 -9.30 1.88
C LEU A 222 -2.19 -10.52 2.29
N GLU A 223 -2.00 -11.67 1.63
CA GLU A 223 -2.68 -12.92 2.00
C GLU A 223 -2.30 -13.37 3.41
N TYR A 224 -1.00 -13.38 3.74
CA TYR A 224 -0.57 -13.70 5.11
C TYR A 224 -1.06 -12.68 6.14
N ALA A 225 -1.08 -11.39 5.79
CA ALA A 225 -1.57 -10.34 6.69
C ALA A 225 -3.08 -10.45 6.97
N ARG A 226 -3.87 -10.87 5.98
CA ARG A 226 -5.33 -11.07 6.11
C ARG A 226 -5.67 -12.23 7.06
N ASP A 227 -4.82 -13.25 7.11
CA ASP A 227 -5.07 -14.44 7.93
C ASP A 227 -4.62 -14.25 9.39
N LEU A 228 -4.16 -13.04 9.76
CA LEU A 228 -3.83 -12.68 11.14
C LEU A 228 -5.09 -12.53 12.00
N PRO A 229 -5.04 -12.88 13.30
CA PRO A 229 -6.17 -12.69 14.20
C PRO A 229 -6.45 -11.19 14.41
N HIS A 230 -7.67 -10.76 14.11
CA HIS A 230 -8.20 -9.40 14.30
C HIS A 230 -9.02 -9.26 15.58
#